data_AF-A0A852G523-F1
#
_entry.id   AF-A0A852G523-F1
#
_cell.length_a   1.000
_cell.length_b   1.000
_cell.length_c   1.000
_cell.angle_alpha   90.00
_cell.angle_beta   90.00
_cell.angle_gamma   90.00
#
_symmetry.space_group_name_H-M   'P 1'
#
loop_
_entity.id
_entity.type
_entity.pdbx_description
1 polymer ?
#
loop_
_entity_poly.entity_id
_entity_poly.type
_entity_poly.pdbx_seq_one_letter_code
_entity_poly.pdbx_strand_id
1 'polypeptide(L)'
;FQRLHPELPLSLEELEKVFVTLDADGNGSLTPKEFTTGFSEFGKHVSCMMQQSEGETACPLKCKETVSDDEDEEFQFSNLMDRLGAKKVLDDDSDVKQLWLQLRKDEPHLLSNFEEFLVRIFSQLQEADDEKNELEWALKKKISAYDEEIQHLYEEMEQQIKKEKEQFLLKDTERFQSYSQDLKRKLLSKEQELEQLVQQQKRLEQQCTELLSGKEETKVENTRLKLTNQELLRHLEKTSHELSLAQQQLQVLQEEASKLHEEKEM
;
A
#
# COMPACT_ATOMS: atom_id res chain seq x y z
N PHE A 1 -2.41 -24.66 -25.33
CA PHE A 1 -3.04 -25.62 -26.27
C PHE A 1 -3.48 -26.93 -25.63
N GLN A 2 -2.71 -27.56 -24.72
CA GLN A 2 -3.11 -28.83 -24.07
C GLN A 2 -4.29 -28.76 -23.06
N ARG A 3 -4.69 -27.57 -22.63
CA ARG A 3 -5.79 -27.36 -21.66
C ARG A 3 -7.18 -27.14 -22.28
N LEU A 4 -7.27 -26.90 -23.60
CA LEU A 4 -8.53 -26.60 -24.30
C LEU A 4 -9.10 -27.79 -25.09
N HIS A 5 -8.35 -28.90 -25.15
CA HIS A 5 -8.77 -30.14 -25.81
C HIS A 5 -10.02 -30.82 -25.20
N PRO A 6 -10.37 -30.70 -23.89
CA PRO A 6 -11.55 -31.36 -23.35
C PRO A 6 -12.88 -30.60 -23.57
N GLU A 7 -12.86 -29.35 -24.07
CA GLU A 7 -14.06 -28.49 -24.14
C GLU A 7 -14.53 -28.18 -25.58
N LEU A 8 -13.82 -28.61 -26.62
CA LEU A 8 -14.25 -28.46 -28.01
C LEU A 8 -14.14 -29.78 -28.79
N PRO A 9 -15.12 -30.09 -29.67
CA PRO A 9 -15.10 -31.30 -30.51
C PRO A 9 -14.17 -31.14 -31.72
N LEU A 10 -12.92 -30.72 -31.50
CA LEU A 10 -11.92 -30.49 -32.55
C LEU A 10 -10.63 -31.25 -32.20
N SER A 11 -10.05 -31.93 -33.18
CA SER A 11 -8.78 -32.62 -32.97
C SER A 11 -7.63 -31.63 -32.78
N LEU A 12 -6.55 -32.07 -32.12
CA LEU A 12 -5.39 -31.23 -31.81
C LEU A 12 -4.79 -30.57 -33.07
N GLU A 13 -4.73 -31.30 -34.19
CA GLU A 13 -4.22 -30.81 -35.47
C GLU A 13 -5.15 -29.78 -36.13
N GLU A 14 -6.46 -29.90 -35.94
CA GLU A 14 -7.45 -28.94 -36.43
C GLU A 14 -7.40 -27.65 -35.62
N LEU A 15 -7.25 -27.75 -34.30
CA LEU A 15 -7.11 -26.59 -33.43
C LEU A 15 -5.81 -25.81 -33.70
N GLU A 16 -4.72 -26.51 -34.02
CA GLU A 16 -3.45 -25.89 -34.42
C GLU A 16 -3.58 -25.18 -35.78
N LYS A 17 -4.28 -25.78 -36.75
CA LYS A 17 -4.58 -25.12 -38.03
C LYS A 17 -5.45 -23.88 -37.85
N VAL A 18 -6.47 -23.95 -36.99
CA VAL A 18 -7.32 -22.79 -36.64
C VAL A 18 -6.51 -21.71 -35.96
N PHE A 19 -5.56 -22.07 -35.10
CA PHE A 19 -4.70 -21.10 -34.45
C PHE A 19 -3.79 -20.37 -35.44
N VAL A 20 -3.15 -21.11 -36.35
CA VAL A 20 -2.28 -20.52 -37.40
C VAL A 20 -3.06 -19.62 -38.37
N THR A 21 -4.32 -19.93 -38.67
CA THR A 21 -5.14 -19.06 -39.53
C THR A 21 -5.66 -17.81 -38.83
N LEU A 22 -5.83 -17.85 -37.51
CA LEU A 22 -6.23 -16.70 -36.71
C LEU A 22 -5.04 -15.78 -36.37
N ASP A 23 -3.82 -16.33 -36.30
CA ASP A 23 -2.58 -15.65 -35.91
C ASP A 23 -1.96 -14.94 -37.11
N ALA A 24 -2.65 -13.89 -37.59
CA ALA A 24 -2.27 -13.17 -38.81
C ALA A 24 -0.87 -12.52 -38.74
N ASP A 25 -0.37 -12.24 -37.54
CA ASP A 25 0.96 -11.68 -37.31
C ASP A 25 2.03 -12.74 -36.98
N GLY A 26 1.64 -14.01 -36.83
CA GLY A 26 2.53 -15.16 -36.64
C GLY A 26 3.35 -15.12 -35.36
N ASN A 27 2.88 -14.37 -34.34
CA ASN A 27 3.63 -14.15 -33.11
C ASN A 27 3.43 -15.29 -32.08
N GLY A 28 2.55 -16.25 -32.36
CA GLY A 28 2.24 -17.39 -31.50
C GLY A 28 1.24 -17.07 -30.38
N SER A 29 0.49 -15.96 -30.46
CA SER A 29 -0.47 -15.49 -29.45
C SER A 29 -1.57 -14.61 -30.05
N LEU A 30 -2.82 -15.10 -30.03
CA LEU A 30 -3.97 -14.36 -30.53
C LEU A 30 -4.35 -13.19 -29.63
N THR A 31 -4.35 -11.97 -30.18
CA THR A 31 -4.98 -10.83 -29.51
C THR A 31 -6.51 -10.95 -29.55
N PRO A 32 -7.24 -10.33 -28.60
CA PRO A 32 -8.70 -10.42 -28.55
C PRO A 32 -9.39 -9.98 -29.84
N LYS A 33 -8.77 -9.06 -30.59
CA LYS A 33 -9.27 -8.58 -31.89
C LYS A 33 -9.07 -9.60 -33.01
N GLU A 34 -7.94 -10.28 -33.05
CA GLU A 34 -7.66 -11.37 -33.99
C GLU A 34 -8.59 -12.56 -33.74
N PHE A 35 -8.80 -12.91 -32.47
CA PHE A 35 -9.73 -13.96 -32.06
C PHE A 35 -11.17 -13.64 -32.49
N THR A 36 -11.71 -12.46 -32.15
CA THR A 36 -13.10 -12.13 -32.51
C THR A 36 -13.30 -11.95 -34.01
N THR A 37 -12.34 -11.36 -34.72
CA THR A 37 -12.46 -11.12 -36.16
C THR A 37 -12.37 -12.43 -36.93
N GLY A 38 -11.33 -13.23 -36.69
CA GLY A 38 -11.12 -14.46 -37.43
C GLY A 38 -12.08 -15.59 -37.05
N PHE A 39 -12.57 -15.66 -35.81
CA PHE A 39 -13.57 -16.65 -35.41
C PHE A 39 -14.94 -16.38 -36.04
N SER A 40 -15.27 -15.11 -36.31
CA SER A 40 -16.48 -14.73 -37.05
C SER A 40 -16.46 -15.16 -38.53
N GLU A 41 -15.26 -15.28 -39.11
CA GLU A 41 -15.03 -15.74 -40.47
C GLU A 41 -14.96 -17.28 -40.54
N PHE A 42 -14.31 -17.91 -39.55
CA PHE A 42 -14.25 -19.36 -39.41
C PHE A 42 -15.64 -19.99 -39.17
N GLY A 43 -16.49 -19.37 -38.35
CA GLY A 43 -17.86 -19.84 -38.10
C GLY A 43 -18.74 -19.88 -39.36
N LYS A 44 -18.50 -18.99 -40.33
CA LYS A 44 -19.20 -19.00 -41.62
C LYS A 44 -18.74 -20.16 -42.51
N HIS A 45 -17.47 -20.52 -42.45
CA HIS A 45 -16.90 -21.63 -43.23
C HIS A 45 -17.42 -22.99 -42.74
N VAL A 46 -17.58 -23.17 -41.42
CA VAL A 46 -18.16 -24.39 -40.82
C VAL A 46 -19.66 -24.51 -41.11
N SER A 47 -20.41 -23.40 -41.05
CA SER A 47 -21.85 -23.41 -41.37
C SER A 47 -22.11 -23.72 -42.86
N CYS A 48 -21.20 -23.37 -43.77
CA CYS A 48 -21.34 -23.64 -45.20
C CYS A 48 -21.02 -25.11 -45.55
N MET A 49 -20.06 -25.73 -44.84
CA MET A 49 -19.73 -27.15 -45.01
C MET A 49 -20.86 -28.08 -44.54
N MET A 50 -21.68 -27.66 -43.56
CA MET A 50 -22.82 -28.44 -43.08
C MET A 50 -24.09 -28.32 -43.94
N GLN A 51 -24.19 -27.30 -44.82
CA GLN A 51 -25.36 -27.10 -45.70
C GLN A 51 -25.23 -27.74 -47.09
N GLN A 52 -24.11 -28.40 -47.41
CA GLN A 52 -23.89 -29.03 -48.72
C GLN A 52 -24.26 -30.52 -48.77
N SER A 53 -24.86 -31.10 -47.72
CA SER A 53 -25.17 -32.54 -47.68
C SER A 53 -26.60 -32.95 -48.03
N GLU A 54 -27.58 -32.05 -48.10
CA GLU A 54 -28.97 -32.47 -48.36
C GLU A 54 -29.73 -31.48 -49.24
N GLY A 55 -29.60 -31.68 -50.55
CA GLY A 55 -30.46 -31.08 -51.56
C GLY A 55 -30.94 -32.14 -52.55
N GLU A 56 -32.25 -32.17 -52.78
CA GLU A 56 -33.00 -32.86 -53.83
C GLU A 56 -33.42 -34.33 -53.58
N THR A 57 -34.68 -34.53 -53.17
CA THR A 57 -35.74 -35.04 -54.08
C THR A 57 -37.11 -34.90 -53.41
N ALA A 58 -38.04 -34.26 -54.12
CA ALA A 58 -39.44 -34.11 -53.76
C ALA A 58 -40.22 -35.44 -53.88
N CYS A 59 -41.16 -35.70 -52.96
CA CYS A 59 -42.58 -35.89 -53.32
C CYS A 59 -43.50 -35.99 -52.08
N PRO A 60 -44.76 -35.50 -52.17
CA PRO A 60 -45.68 -35.35 -51.05
C PRO A 60 -46.68 -36.52 -50.95
N LEU A 61 -46.89 -37.07 -49.75
CA LEU A 61 -47.96 -38.04 -49.49
C LEU A 61 -48.78 -37.64 -48.26
N LYS A 62 -49.77 -36.78 -48.55
CA LYS A 62 -51.20 -36.93 -48.20
C LYS A 62 -51.49 -37.66 -46.87
N CYS A 63 -51.50 -36.90 -45.78
CA CYS A 63 -52.18 -37.31 -44.55
C CYS A 63 -53.69 -37.26 -44.77
N LYS A 64 -54.33 -38.41 -44.53
CA LYS A 64 -55.76 -38.61 -44.64
C LYS A 64 -56.37 -38.17 -43.31
N GLU A 65 -57.05 -37.04 -43.37
CA GLU A 65 -57.87 -36.46 -42.32
C GLU A 65 -58.99 -37.46 -41.93
N THR A 66 -58.94 -37.95 -40.70
CA THR A 66 -60.07 -38.60 -40.02
C THR A 66 -60.27 -37.87 -38.71
N VAL A 67 -61.20 -36.92 -38.71
CA VAL A 67 -61.69 -36.23 -37.53
C VAL A 67 -62.76 -37.10 -36.86
N SER A 68 -62.81 -37.02 -35.53
CA SER A 68 -64.00 -37.25 -34.68
C SER A 68 -64.15 -38.61 -33.99
N ASP A 69 -63.13 -39.04 -33.24
CA ASP A 69 -63.30 -39.75 -31.95
C ASP A 69 -62.06 -39.57 -31.04
N ASP A 70 -60.87 -39.48 -31.64
CA ASP A 70 -59.58 -39.32 -30.92
C ASP A 70 -59.42 -37.96 -30.18
N GLU A 71 -60.04 -36.88 -30.65
CA GLU A 71 -59.88 -35.54 -30.05
C GLU A 71 -60.56 -35.42 -28.67
N ASP A 72 -61.67 -36.14 -28.46
CA ASP A 72 -62.37 -36.15 -27.17
C ASP A 72 -61.62 -37.02 -26.14
N GLU A 73 -61.00 -38.12 -26.59
CA GLU A 73 -60.15 -38.97 -25.74
C GLU A 73 -58.87 -38.25 -25.30
N GLU A 74 -58.21 -37.53 -26.22
CA GLU A 74 -57.03 -36.72 -25.95
C GLU A 74 -57.31 -35.61 -24.93
N PHE A 75 -58.44 -34.91 -25.10
CA PHE A 75 -58.85 -33.83 -24.22
C PHE A 75 -59.18 -34.34 -22.82
N GLN A 76 -59.84 -35.50 -22.72
CA GLN A 76 -60.18 -36.11 -21.44
C GLN A 76 -58.95 -36.58 -20.67
N PHE A 77 -57.98 -37.21 -21.34
CA PHE A 77 -56.71 -37.59 -20.74
C PHE A 77 -55.90 -36.35 -20.32
N SER A 78 -55.78 -35.35 -21.21
CA SER A 78 -55.06 -34.11 -20.91
C SER A 78 -55.66 -33.38 -19.69
N ASN A 79 -56.99 -33.27 -19.61
CA ASN A 79 -57.67 -32.65 -18.47
C ASN A 79 -57.51 -33.44 -17.17
N LEU A 80 -57.46 -34.78 -17.24
CA LEU A 80 -57.12 -35.62 -16.09
C LEU A 80 -55.68 -35.32 -15.62
N MET A 81 -54.71 -35.34 -16.52
CA MET A 81 -53.29 -35.10 -16.21
C MET A 81 -53.05 -33.67 -15.70
N ASP A 82 -53.78 -32.68 -16.21
CA ASP A 82 -53.76 -31.30 -15.71
C ASP A 82 -54.30 -31.20 -14.28
N ARG A 83 -55.41 -31.87 -13.99
CA ARG A 83 -56.00 -31.90 -12.64
C ARG A 83 -55.12 -32.64 -11.63
N LEU A 84 -54.33 -33.60 -12.10
CA LEU A 84 -53.36 -34.36 -11.31
C LEU A 84 -52.04 -33.61 -11.11
N GLY A 85 -51.82 -32.48 -11.77
CA GLY A 85 -50.54 -31.76 -11.70
C GLY A 85 -49.38 -32.49 -12.36
N ALA A 86 -49.66 -33.53 -13.15
CA ALA A 86 -48.66 -34.46 -13.68
C ALA A 86 -47.62 -33.80 -14.58
N LYS A 87 -47.98 -32.73 -15.29
CA LYS A 87 -47.09 -31.97 -16.20
C LYS A 87 -45.88 -31.34 -15.51
N LYS A 88 -45.91 -31.19 -14.19
CA LYS A 88 -44.79 -30.63 -13.41
C LYS A 88 -43.79 -31.69 -12.96
N VAL A 89 -44.18 -32.96 -13.00
CA VAL A 89 -43.39 -34.04 -12.39
C VAL A 89 -43.09 -35.22 -13.31
N LEU A 90 -43.83 -35.38 -14.40
CA LEU A 90 -43.50 -36.32 -15.47
C LEU A 90 -43.07 -35.58 -16.73
N ASP A 91 -41.92 -35.97 -17.27
CA ASP A 91 -41.40 -35.46 -18.54
C ASP A 91 -42.02 -36.17 -19.76
N ASP A 92 -42.51 -37.41 -19.59
CA ASP A 92 -43.17 -38.21 -20.62
C ASP A 92 -44.40 -38.91 -20.02
N ASP A 93 -45.56 -38.70 -20.66
CA ASP A 93 -46.85 -39.28 -20.29
C ASP A 93 -47.37 -40.30 -21.33
N SER A 94 -46.57 -40.63 -22.35
CA SER A 94 -46.95 -41.50 -23.46
C SER A 94 -47.37 -42.91 -23.03
N ASP A 95 -46.64 -43.52 -22.09
CA ASP A 95 -46.95 -44.85 -21.55
C ASP A 95 -48.24 -44.86 -20.72
N VAL A 96 -48.44 -43.81 -19.90
CA VAL A 96 -49.63 -43.66 -19.05
C VAL A 96 -50.86 -43.42 -19.93
N LYS A 97 -50.71 -42.63 -20.98
CA LYS A 97 -51.73 -42.37 -21.99
C LYS A 97 -52.10 -43.62 -22.76
N GLN A 98 -51.12 -44.40 -23.22
CA GLN A 98 -51.37 -45.66 -23.92
C GLN A 98 -52.13 -46.64 -23.03
N LEU A 99 -51.74 -46.78 -21.76
CA LEU A 99 -52.42 -47.66 -20.81
C LEU A 99 -53.85 -47.19 -20.49
N TRP A 100 -54.06 -45.88 -20.34
CA TRP A 100 -55.39 -45.30 -20.12
C TRP A 100 -56.33 -45.54 -21.30
N LEU A 101 -55.85 -45.35 -22.54
CA LEU A 101 -56.61 -45.62 -23.77
C LEU A 101 -56.92 -47.11 -23.93
N GLN A 102 -55.98 -48.00 -23.59
CA GLN A 102 -56.17 -49.44 -23.66
C GLN A 102 -57.18 -49.95 -22.62
N LEU A 103 -57.10 -49.47 -21.37
CA LEU A 103 -58.05 -49.81 -20.30
C LEU A 103 -59.48 -49.33 -20.62
N ARG A 104 -59.61 -48.17 -21.25
CA ARG A 104 -60.91 -47.63 -21.69
C ARG A 104 -61.57 -48.52 -22.76
N LYS A 105 -60.78 -49.13 -23.66
CA LYS A 105 -61.24 -49.97 -24.78
C LYS A 105 -61.50 -51.42 -24.38
N ASP A 106 -60.59 -52.01 -23.61
CA ASP A 106 -60.61 -53.45 -23.31
C ASP A 106 -61.31 -53.78 -21.97
N GLU A 107 -61.12 -52.95 -20.94
CA GLU A 107 -61.60 -53.22 -19.57
C GLU A 107 -62.09 -51.95 -18.83
N PRO A 108 -63.25 -51.37 -19.22
CA PRO A 108 -63.69 -50.06 -18.71
C PRO A 108 -64.01 -50.05 -17.21
N HIS A 109 -64.26 -51.22 -16.59
CA HIS A 109 -64.50 -51.35 -15.16
C HIS A 109 -63.22 -51.15 -14.30
N LEU A 110 -62.03 -51.30 -14.91
CA LEU A 110 -60.74 -51.10 -14.25
C LEU A 110 -60.21 -49.66 -14.37
N LEU A 111 -60.76 -48.88 -15.31
CA LEU A 111 -60.35 -47.51 -15.58
C LEU A 111 -60.47 -46.60 -14.34
N SER A 112 -61.56 -46.71 -13.58
CA SER A 112 -61.74 -45.90 -12.36
C SER A 112 -60.72 -46.22 -11.26
N ASN A 113 -60.32 -47.49 -11.11
CA ASN A 113 -59.27 -47.88 -10.16
C ASN A 113 -57.90 -47.36 -10.60
N PHE A 114 -57.65 -47.36 -11.91
CA PHE A 114 -56.44 -46.78 -12.50
C PHE A 114 -56.39 -45.27 -12.30
N GLU A 115 -57.49 -44.55 -12.52
CA GLU A 115 -57.57 -43.11 -12.26
C GLU A 115 -57.39 -42.77 -10.78
N GLU A 116 -57.97 -43.54 -9.85
CA GLU A 116 -57.74 -43.36 -8.41
C GLU A 116 -56.28 -43.62 -8.03
N PHE A 117 -55.65 -44.62 -8.65
CA PHE A 117 -54.24 -44.91 -8.47
C PHE A 117 -53.35 -43.75 -8.98
N LEU A 118 -53.65 -43.18 -10.14
CA LEU A 118 -52.98 -41.98 -10.64
C LEU A 118 -53.16 -40.81 -9.67
N VAL A 119 -54.38 -40.54 -9.19
CA VAL A 119 -54.65 -39.52 -8.16
C VAL A 119 -53.72 -39.70 -6.96
N ARG A 120 -53.59 -40.92 -6.45
CA ARG A 120 -52.77 -41.21 -5.28
C ARG A 120 -51.28 -41.03 -5.56
N ILE A 121 -50.77 -41.54 -6.68
CA ILE A 121 -49.36 -41.41 -7.06
C ILE A 121 -48.99 -39.95 -7.28
N PHE A 122 -49.76 -39.21 -8.06
CA PHE A 122 -49.45 -37.81 -8.33
C PHE A 122 -49.57 -36.93 -7.08
N SER A 123 -50.51 -37.23 -6.19
CA SER A 123 -50.58 -36.53 -4.90
C SER A 123 -49.32 -36.78 -4.05
N GLN A 124 -48.86 -38.03 -3.95
CA GLN A 124 -47.64 -38.37 -3.22
C GLN A 124 -46.38 -37.76 -3.86
N LEU A 125 -46.34 -37.78 -5.19
CA LEU A 125 -45.23 -37.24 -5.96
C LEU A 125 -45.16 -35.72 -5.84
N GLN A 126 -46.31 -35.04 -5.81
CA GLN A 126 -46.37 -33.60 -5.58
C GLN A 126 -46.03 -33.22 -4.14
N GLU A 127 -46.52 -33.97 -3.14
CA GLU A 127 -46.14 -33.76 -1.73
C GLU A 127 -44.61 -33.90 -1.55
N ALA A 128 -43.99 -34.89 -2.19
CA ALA A 128 -42.53 -35.06 -2.16
C ALA A 128 -41.77 -33.91 -2.85
N ASP A 129 -42.30 -33.36 -3.96
CA ASP A 129 -41.69 -32.20 -4.61
C ASP A 129 -41.83 -30.93 -3.74
N ASP A 130 -43.00 -30.72 -3.12
CA ASP A 130 -43.23 -29.62 -2.19
C ASP A 130 -42.29 -29.72 -0.97
N GLU A 131 -42.14 -30.90 -0.36
CA GLU A 131 -41.17 -31.15 0.73
C GLU A 131 -39.72 -30.88 0.30
N LYS A 132 -39.34 -31.33 -0.91
CA LYS A 132 -38.01 -31.04 -1.47
C LYS A 132 -37.80 -29.53 -1.62
N ASN A 133 -38.77 -28.82 -2.18
CA ASN A 133 -38.70 -27.37 -2.37
C ASN A 133 -38.61 -26.61 -1.03
N GLU A 134 -39.34 -27.06 0.00
CA GLU A 134 -39.23 -26.51 1.35
C GLU A 134 -37.85 -26.73 1.96
N LEU A 135 -37.28 -27.93 1.81
CA LEU A 135 -35.93 -28.25 2.27
C LEU A 135 -34.88 -27.42 1.53
N GLU A 136 -34.99 -27.29 0.21
CA GLU A 136 -34.11 -26.43 -0.60
C GLU A 136 -34.19 -24.97 -0.15
N TRP A 137 -35.40 -24.46 0.11
CA TRP A 137 -35.60 -23.11 0.62
C TRP A 137 -34.97 -22.92 2.01
N ALA A 138 -35.19 -23.87 2.93
CA ALA A 138 -34.61 -23.84 4.26
C ALA A 138 -33.07 -23.89 4.21
N LEU A 139 -32.51 -24.72 3.33
CA LEU A 139 -31.07 -24.82 3.10
C LEU A 139 -30.52 -23.50 2.56
N LYS A 140 -31.15 -22.93 1.53
CA LYS A 140 -30.75 -21.64 0.95
C LYS A 140 -30.77 -20.52 1.99
N LYS A 141 -31.81 -20.46 2.82
CA LYS A 141 -31.91 -19.51 3.93
C LYS A 141 -30.77 -19.70 4.94
N LYS A 142 -30.42 -20.94 5.27
CA LYS A 142 -29.29 -21.24 6.17
C LYS A 142 -27.96 -20.82 5.56
N ILE A 143 -27.73 -21.08 4.28
CA ILE A 143 -26.52 -20.65 3.56
C ILE A 143 -26.41 -19.13 3.60
N SER A 144 -27.48 -18.40 3.26
CA SER A 144 -27.46 -16.93 3.31
C SER A 144 -27.20 -16.39 4.72
N ALA A 145 -27.76 -17.01 5.76
CA ALA A 145 -27.48 -16.61 7.14
C ALA A 145 -26.01 -16.82 7.53
N TYR A 146 -25.39 -17.92 7.10
CA TYR A 146 -23.95 -18.15 7.31
C TYR A 146 -23.09 -17.18 6.50
N ASP A 147 -23.47 -16.87 5.26
CA ASP A 147 -22.76 -15.89 4.43
C ASP A 147 -22.79 -14.49 5.07
N GLU A 148 -23.93 -14.08 5.63
CA GLU A 148 -24.08 -12.82 6.38
C GLU A 148 -23.22 -12.81 7.66
N GLU A 149 -23.19 -13.90 8.43
CA GLU A 149 -22.37 -14.01 9.64
C GLU A 149 -20.87 -13.97 9.32
N ILE A 150 -20.46 -14.65 8.24
CA ILE A 150 -19.09 -14.61 7.74
C ILE A 150 -18.71 -13.19 7.32
N GLN A 151 -19.58 -12.50 6.57
CA GLN A 151 -19.35 -11.11 6.16
C GLN A 151 -19.22 -10.19 7.37
N HIS A 152 -20.13 -10.29 8.34
CA HIS A 152 -20.06 -9.51 9.57
C HIS A 152 -18.74 -9.74 10.33
N LEU A 153 -18.28 -10.99 10.44
CA LEU A 153 -17.01 -11.31 11.11
C LEU A 153 -15.80 -10.71 10.36
N TYR A 154 -15.81 -10.74 9.03
CA TYR A 154 -14.76 -10.08 8.24
C TYR A 154 -14.75 -8.56 8.43
N GLU A 155 -15.93 -7.94 8.46
CA GLU A 155 -16.06 -6.50 8.71
C GLU A 155 -15.57 -6.13 10.11
N GLU A 156 -15.93 -6.89 11.13
CA GLU A 156 -15.49 -6.67 12.51
C GLU A 156 -13.97 -6.80 12.63
N MET A 157 -13.39 -7.83 12.03
CA MET A 157 -11.93 -8.03 12.01
C MET A 157 -11.22 -6.88 11.27
N GLU A 158 -11.73 -6.44 10.13
CA GLU A 158 -11.17 -5.32 9.37
C GLU A 158 -11.25 -4.01 10.17
N GLN A 159 -12.36 -3.77 10.87
CA GLN A 159 -12.50 -2.62 11.77
C GLN A 159 -11.50 -2.69 12.93
N GLN A 160 -11.29 -3.86 13.53
CA GLN A 160 -10.30 -4.04 14.60
C GLN A 160 -8.88 -3.78 14.09
N ILE A 161 -8.51 -4.36 12.95
CA ILE A 161 -7.20 -4.14 12.32
C ILE A 161 -6.99 -2.64 12.04
N LYS A 162 -8.00 -1.93 11.53
CA LYS A 162 -7.93 -0.47 11.32
C LYS A 162 -7.71 0.29 12.63
N LYS A 163 -8.49 0.00 13.67
CA LYS A 163 -8.36 0.64 14.99
C LYS A 163 -6.97 0.40 15.61
N GLU A 164 -6.46 -0.82 15.55
CA GLU A 164 -5.14 -1.16 16.08
C GLU A 164 -4.01 -0.46 15.31
N LYS A 165 -4.11 -0.41 13.97
CA LYS A 165 -3.16 0.34 13.12
C LYS A 165 -3.15 1.84 13.46
N GLU A 166 -4.32 2.46 13.56
CA GLU A 166 -4.46 3.88 13.91
C GLU A 166 -3.90 4.16 15.31
N GLN A 167 -4.23 3.32 16.30
CA GLN A 167 -3.71 3.46 17.66
C GLN A 167 -2.19 3.30 17.72
N PHE A 168 -1.63 2.36 16.97
CA PHE A 168 -0.19 2.16 16.86
C PHE A 168 0.49 3.41 16.27
N LEU A 169 -0.03 3.93 15.15
CA LEU A 169 0.51 5.13 14.50
C LEU A 169 0.44 6.36 15.41
N LEU A 170 -0.66 6.54 16.15
CA LEU A 170 -0.80 7.64 17.10
C LEU A 170 0.26 7.57 18.21
N LYS A 171 0.43 6.39 18.81
CA LYS A 171 1.44 6.15 19.86
C LYS A 171 2.86 6.35 19.36
N ASP A 172 3.15 5.90 18.14
CA ASP A 172 4.48 6.06 17.54
C ASP A 172 4.79 7.53 17.25
N THR A 173 3.80 8.25 16.70
CA THR A 173 3.89 9.70 16.45
C THR A 173 4.11 10.48 17.75
N GLU A 174 3.35 10.15 18.81
CA GLU A 174 3.49 10.80 20.13
C GLU A 174 4.86 10.54 20.76
N ARG A 175 5.37 9.30 20.68
CA ARG A 175 6.72 8.96 21.14
C ARG A 175 7.79 9.72 20.37
N PHE A 176 7.67 9.77 19.04
CA PHE A 176 8.61 10.51 18.19
C PHE A 176 8.58 12.01 18.50
N GLN A 177 7.40 12.59 18.66
CA GLN A 177 7.23 13.99 19.02
C GLN A 177 7.86 14.30 20.39
N SER A 178 7.58 13.47 21.40
CA SER A 178 8.17 13.63 22.74
C SER A 178 9.69 13.54 22.69
N TYR A 179 10.24 12.53 21.99
CA TYR A 179 11.67 12.37 21.82
C TYR A 179 12.32 13.56 21.07
N SER A 180 11.68 14.03 20.00
CA SER A 180 12.12 15.18 19.23
C SER A 180 12.12 16.47 20.07
N GLN A 181 11.08 16.68 20.87
CA GLN A 181 11.00 17.82 21.80
C GLN A 181 12.10 17.76 22.86
N ASP A 182 12.37 16.59 23.44
CA ASP A 182 13.46 16.39 24.40
C ASP A 182 14.82 16.70 23.80
N LEU A 183 15.06 16.22 22.57
CA LEU A 183 16.30 16.48 21.86
C LEU A 183 16.46 17.97 21.54
N LYS A 184 15.38 18.63 21.12
CA LYS A 184 15.37 20.08 20.89
C LYS A 184 15.66 20.87 22.17
N ARG A 185 15.10 20.46 23.31
CA ARG A 185 15.40 21.06 24.62
C ARG A 185 16.86 20.90 25.01
N LYS A 186 17.44 19.71 24.82
CA LYS A 186 18.87 19.46 25.07
C LYS A 186 19.77 20.29 24.16
N LEU A 187 19.41 20.40 22.87
CA LEU A 187 20.12 21.20 21.90
C LEU A 187 20.13 22.68 22.29
N LEU A 188 18.96 23.24 22.64
CA LEU A 188 18.86 24.63 23.12
C LEU A 188 19.70 24.87 24.39
N SER A 189 19.69 23.94 25.34
CA SER A 189 20.53 24.03 26.54
C SER A 189 22.02 24.04 26.17
N LYS A 190 22.44 23.20 25.22
CA LYS A 190 23.84 23.15 24.76
C LYS A 190 24.25 24.38 23.98
N GLU A 191 23.35 24.94 23.16
CA GLU A 191 23.58 26.22 22.49
C GLU A 191 23.77 27.36 23.49
N GLN A 192 22.96 27.39 24.56
CA GLN A 192 23.11 28.39 25.61
C GLN A 192 24.43 28.24 26.39
N GLU A 193 24.83 27.01 26.72
CA GLU A 193 26.14 26.74 27.34
C GLU A 193 27.29 27.19 26.44
N LEU A 194 27.22 26.92 25.12
CA LEU A 194 28.21 27.36 24.16
C LEU A 194 28.29 28.90 24.09
N GLU A 195 27.15 29.58 24.09
CA GLU A 195 27.11 31.04 24.08
C GLU A 195 27.78 31.63 25.34
N GLN A 196 27.53 31.04 26.51
CA GLN A 196 28.21 31.42 27.75
C GLN A 196 29.73 31.21 27.68
N LEU A 197 30.18 30.07 27.15
CA LEU A 197 31.61 29.79 26.96
C LEU A 197 32.26 30.78 26.00
N VAL A 198 31.58 31.14 24.90
CA VAL A 198 32.07 32.16 23.96
C VAL A 198 32.18 33.53 24.64
N GLN A 199 31.19 33.92 25.45
CA GLN A 199 31.27 35.17 26.22
C GLN A 199 32.44 35.16 27.22
N GLN A 200 32.66 34.04 27.90
CA GLN A 200 33.79 33.88 28.82
C GLN A 200 35.13 33.92 28.09
N GLN A 201 35.24 33.26 26.93
CA GLN A 201 36.43 33.31 26.09
C GLN A 201 36.75 34.75 25.67
N LYS A 202 35.75 35.50 25.17
CA LYS A 202 35.93 36.92 24.80
C LYS A 202 36.45 37.77 25.96
N ARG A 203 35.94 37.54 27.18
CA ARG A 203 36.41 38.25 28.37
C ARG A 203 37.87 37.91 28.69
N LEU A 204 38.23 36.64 28.62
CA LEU A 204 39.61 36.20 28.86
C LEU A 204 40.57 36.73 27.80
N GLU A 205 40.16 36.73 26.52
CA GLU A 205 40.92 37.33 25.43
C GLU A 205 41.17 38.82 25.68
N GLN A 206 40.14 39.57 26.09
CA GLN A 206 40.29 40.97 26.46
C GLN A 206 41.30 41.16 27.61
N GLN A 207 41.18 40.39 28.69
CA GLN A 207 42.12 40.44 29.81
C GLN A 207 43.56 40.13 29.38
N CYS A 208 43.75 39.14 28.50
CA CYS A 208 45.07 38.83 27.94
C CYS A 208 45.63 40.01 27.13
N THR A 209 44.81 40.67 26.31
CA THR A 209 45.25 41.84 25.54
C THR A 209 45.65 43.02 26.43
N GLU A 210 44.88 43.29 27.48
CA GLU A 210 45.16 44.36 28.46
C GLU A 210 46.44 44.08 29.26
N LEU A 211 46.67 42.82 29.67
CA LEU A 211 47.91 42.43 30.34
C LEU A 211 49.13 42.56 29.41
N LEU A 212 48.98 42.20 28.13
CA LEU A 212 50.05 42.34 27.14
C LEU A 212 50.37 43.83 26.89
N SER A 213 49.37 44.70 26.77
CA SER A 213 49.60 46.14 26.61
C SER A 213 50.25 46.74 27.86
N GLY A 214 49.76 46.43 29.06
CA GLY A 214 50.36 46.90 30.31
C GLY A 214 51.79 46.39 30.52
N LYS A 215 52.09 45.16 30.10
CA LYS A 215 53.47 44.63 30.09
C LYS A 215 54.37 45.42 29.14
N GLU A 216 53.86 45.82 27.98
CA GLU A 216 54.66 46.61 27.04
C GLU A 216 54.87 48.05 27.54
N GLU A 217 53.84 48.69 28.10
CA GLU A 217 53.94 50.01 28.75
C GLU A 217 54.96 50.00 29.90
N THR A 218 54.90 49.00 30.78
CA THR A 218 55.85 48.87 31.90
C THR A 218 57.29 48.63 31.42
N LYS A 219 57.50 47.90 30.32
CA LYS A 219 58.85 47.78 29.71
C LYS A 219 59.34 49.13 29.18
N VAL A 220 58.51 49.86 28.44
CA VAL A 220 58.85 51.18 27.89
C VAL A 220 59.17 52.17 29.01
N GLU A 221 58.38 52.16 30.08
CA GLU A 221 58.64 53.00 31.24
C GLU A 221 59.93 52.60 31.97
N ASN A 222 60.20 51.29 32.10
CA ASN A 222 61.44 50.79 32.69
C ASN A 222 62.68 51.20 31.88
N THR A 223 62.63 51.15 30.54
CA THR A 223 63.73 51.62 29.70
C THR A 223 63.91 53.12 29.81
N ARG A 224 62.82 53.90 29.84
CA ARG A 224 62.87 55.35 30.08
C ARG A 224 63.52 55.68 31.42
N LEU A 225 63.08 55.03 32.51
CA LEU A 225 63.65 55.23 33.84
C LEU A 225 65.13 54.86 33.90
N LYS A 226 65.55 53.76 33.25
CA LYS A 226 66.96 53.38 33.12
C LYS A 226 67.79 54.45 32.43
N LEU A 227 67.30 55.00 31.31
CA LEU A 227 67.97 56.09 30.60
C LEU A 227 68.08 57.35 31.48
N THR A 228 67.01 57.76 32.14
CA THR A 228 67.05 58.93 33.04
C THR A 228 67.99 58.71 34.23
N ASN A 229 68.06 57.49 34.76
CA ASN A 229 68.96 57.17 35.87
C ASN A 229 70.43 57.21 35.42
N GLN A 230 70.74 56.70 34.22
CA GLN A 230 72.06 56.85 33.60
C GLN A 230 72.43 58.33 33.38
N GLU A 231 71.48 59.15 32.91
CA GLU A 231 71.66 60.60 32.74
C GLU A 231 72.02 61.26 34.07
N LEU A 232 71.24 60.96 35.12
CA LEU A 232 71.45 61.49 36.47
C LEU A 232 72.79 61.04 37.07
N LEU A 233 73.20 59.80 36.87
CA LEU A 233 74.52 59.30 37.29
C LEU A 233 75.65 60.07 36.59
N ARG A 234 75.56 60.28 35.27
CA ARG A 234 76.55 61.10 34.53
C ARG A 234 76.60 62.53 35.06
N HIS A 235 75.45 63.12 35.40
CA HIS A 235 75.41 64.46 36.00
C HIS A 235 76.03 64.47 37.41
N LEU A 236 75.75 63.45 38.22
CA LEU A 236 76.34 63.29 39.55
C LEU A 236 77.88 63.15 39.45
N GLU A 237 78.38 62.32 38.53
CA GLU A 237 79.81 62.15 38.29
C GLU A 237 80.46 63.46 37.84
N LYS A 238 79.85 64.18 36.90
CA LYS A 238 80.33 65.50 36.46
C LYS A 238 80.39 66.49 37.61
N THR A 239 79.30 66.67 38.36
CA THR A 239 79.25 67.60 39.49
C THR A 239 80.20 67.19 40.63
N SER A 240 80.38 65.89 40.89
CA SER A 240 81.37 65.39 41.85
C SER A 240 82.80 65.67 41.40
N HIS A 241 83.09 65.54 40.11
CA HIS A 241 84.40 65.87 39.55
C HIS A 241 84.67 67.38 39.64
N GLU A 242 83.70 68.21 39.25
CA GLU A 242 83.75 69.67 39.38
C GLU A 242 83.95 70.09 40.85
N LEU A 243 83.22 69.46 41.78
CA LEU A 243 83.35 69.73 43.22
C LEU A 243 84.73 69.32 43.75
N SER A 244 85.29 68.20 43.30
CA SER A 244 86.65 67.78 43.63
C SER A 244 87.70 68.78 43.12
N LEU A 245 87.56 69.27 41.88
CA LEU A 245 88.42 70.32 41.33
C LEU A 245 88.32 71.60 42.15
N ALA A 246 87.11 72.03 42.53
CA ALA A 246 86.92 73.20 43.38
C ALA A 246 87.52 73.02 44.79
N GLN A 247 87.41 71.83 45.38
CA GLN A 247 88.06 71.49 46.65
C GLN A 247 89.59 71.54 46.54
N GLN A 248 90.17 70.99 45.47
CA GLN A 248 91.62 71.08 45.21
C GLN A 248 92.08 72.53 45.07
N GLN A 249 91.34 73.35 44.31
CA GLN A 249 91.63 74.78 44.18
C GLN A 249 91.55 75.52 45.52
N LEU A 250 90.52 75.26 46.33
CA LEU A 250 90.40 75.80 47.68
C LEU A 250 91.59 75.40 48.56
N GLN A 251 92.03 74.15 48.49
CA GLN A 251 93.19 73.67 49.23
C GLN A 251 94.47 74.43 48.83
N VAL A 252 94.71 74.62 47.53
CA VAL A 252 95.84 75.43 47.04
C VAL A 252 95.77 76.87 47.56
N LEU A 253 94.61 77.51 47.47
CA LEU A 253 94.41 78.88 48.00
C LEU A 253 94.61 78.95 49.52
N GLN A 254 94.24 77.90 50.25
CA GLN A 254 94.41 77.82 51.69
C GLN A 254 95.87 77.60 52.09
N GLU A 255 96.62 76.80 51.33
CA GLU A 255 98.07 76.65 51.45
C GLU A 255 98.80 77.97 51.13
N GLU A 256 98.39 78.69 50.07
CA GLU A 256 98.91 80.01 49.73
C GLU A 256 98.59 81.05 50.83
N ALA A 257 97.36 81.08 51.34
CA ALA A 257 96.98 81.94 52.45
C ALA A 257 97.77 81.64 53.73
N SER A 258 98.06 80.36 54.00
CA SER A 258 98.90 79.94 55.13
C SER A 258 100.35 80.39 54.96
N LYS A 259 100.93 80.23 53.76
CA LYS A 259 102.28 80.74 53.44
C LYS A 259 102.37 82.26 53.55
N LEU A 260 101.38 82.99 53.04
CA LEU A 260 101.31 84.45 53.17
C LEU A 260 101.13 84.90 54.63
N HIS A 261 100.48 84.10 55.47
CA HIS A 261 100.38 84.35 56.90
C HIS A 261 101.72 84.12 57.60
N GLU A 262 102.42 83.03 57.28
CA GLU A 262 103.78 82.75 57.75
C GLU A 262 104.79 83.81 57.30
N GLU A 263 104.67 84.34 56.07
CA GLU A 263 105.49 85.47 55.58
C GLU A 263 105.14 86.82 56.23
N LYS A 264 103.95 86.96 56.83
CA LYS A 264 103.53 88.18 57.55
C LYS A 264 103.93 88.18 59.02
N GLU A 265 104.27 87.03 59.59
CA GLU A 265 104.74 86.88 60.97
C GLU A 265 106.27 86.85 61.11
N MET A 266 107.01 87.09 60.01
CA MET A 266 108.46 87.32 59.94
C MET A 266 108.78 88.80 59.65
#